data_AF-A0A9J7ACK9-F1
#
_entry.id   AF-A0A9J7ACK9-F1
#
_cell.length_a   1.000
_cell.length_b   1.000
_cell.length_c   1.000
_cell.angle_alpha   90.00
_cell.angle_beta   90.00
_cell.angle_gamma   90.00
#
_symmetry.space_group_name_H-M   'P 1'
#
loop_
_entity.id
_entity.type
_entity.pdbx_description
1 polymer ?
#
loop_
_entity_poly.entity_id
_entity_poly.type
_entity_poly.pdbx_seq_one_letter_code
_entity_poly.pdbx_strand_id
1 'polypeptide(L)'
;MKAPLRKLARPLLDPLEAGSEPYHYKPLSRKILLFFGTAFTFLGLLAAWLIPPGADPGYYFPVFVFTLAGLYGLIVGALGDDRAVARIWGNK
;
A
#
# COMPACT_ATOMS: atom_id res chain seq x y z
N MET A 1 -16.08 -1.68 -11.88
CA MET A 1 -14.96 -2.60 -12.19
C MET A 1 -14.03 -2.91 -11.00
N LYS A 2 -14.07 -2.17 -9.88
CA LYS A 2 -13.22 -2.45 -8.69
C LYS A 2 -13.74 -3.57 -7.77
N ALA A 3 -15.00 -3.98 -7.91
CA ALA A 3 -15.66 -4.94 -7.02
C ALA A 3 -14.92 -6.28 -6.83
N PRO A 4 -14.43 -6.97 -7.89
CA PRO A 4 -13.69 -8.23 -7.69
C PRO A 4 -12.33 -8.02 -7.00
N LEU A 5 -11.59 -6.96 -7.36
CA LEU A 5 -10.30 -6.62 -6.72
C LEU A 5 -10.49 -6.22 -5.25
N ARG A 6 -11.54 -5.48 -4.94
CA ARG A 6 -11.90 -5.12 -3.57
C ARG A 6 -12.27 -6.36 -2.76
N LYS A 7 -12.98 -7.34 -3.36
CA LYS A 7 -13.30 -8.62 -2.69
C LYS A 7 -12.05 -9.37 -2.27
N LEU A 8 -11.01 -9.40 -3.10
CA LEU A 8 -9.72 -10.01 -2.77
C LEU A 8 -8.97 -9.25 -1.68
N ALA A 9 -9.06 -7.92 -1.67
CA ALA A 9 -8.39 -7.04 -0.70
C ALA A 9 -9.13 -6.89 0.64
N ARG A 10 -10.33 -7.46 0.81
CA ARG A 10 -11.12 -7.39 2.04
C ARG A 10 -10.36 -7.68 3.34
N PRO A 11 -9.55 -8.75 3.48
CA PRO A 11 -8.84 -9.00 4.74
C PRO A 11 -7.89 -7.85 5.14
N LEU A 12 -7.41 -7.05 4.18
CA LEU A 12 -6.60 -5.87 4.44
C LEU A 12 -7.44 -4.61 4.66
N LEU A 13 -8.56 -4.48 3.93
CA LEU A 13 -9.40 -3.27 3.94
C LEU A 13 -10.40 -3.25 5.09
N ASP A 14 -11.07 -4.36 5.39
CA ASP A 14 -12.15 -4.43 6.38
C ASP A 14 -11.71 -3.92 7.77
N PRO A 15 -10.50 -4.24 8.30
CA PRO A 15 -10.01 -3.65 9.56
C PRO A 15 -9.73 -2.15 9.47
N LEU A 16 -9.39 -1.62 8.29
CA LEU A 16 -9.12 -0.19 8.09
C LEU A 16 -10.41 0.62 7.93
N GLU A 17 -11.43 0.02 7.32
CA GLU A 17 -12.75 0.59 7.08
C GLU A 17 -13.69 0.43 8.30
N ALA A 18 -13.31 -0.39 9.28
CA ALA A 18 -14.14 -0.64 10.47
C ALA A 18 -14.31 0.58 11.38
N GLY A 19 -15.49 0.69 12.01
CA GLY A 19 -15.81 1.69 13.03
C GLY A 19 -16.72 2.81 12.53
N SER A 20 -17.35 3.50 13.47
CA SER A 20 -18.31 4.59 13.21
C SER A 20 -17.83 5.95 13.72
N GLU A 21 -16.66 6.00 14.37
CA GLU A 21 -16.05 7.24 14.85
C GLU A 21 -15.93 8.27 13.72
N PRO A 22 -16.06 9.57 14.01
CA PRO A 22 -15.69 10.63 13.06
C PRO A 22 -14.27 10.40 12.53
N TYR A 23 -13.95 10.94 11.35
CA TYR A 23 -12.59 10.92 10.80
C TYR A 23 -12.35 12.18 9.98
N HIS A 24 -11.10 12.64 9.93
CA HIS A 24 -10.72 13.79 9.11
C HIS A 24 -10.03 13.35 7.82
N TYR A 25 -10.77 13.38 6.72
CA TYR A 25 -10.23 13.03 5.40
C TYR A 25 -9.75 14.25 4.63
N LYS A 26 -8.55 14.14 4.04
CA LYS A 26 -8.01 15.10 3.07
C LYS A 26 -7.77 14.38 1.74
N PRO A 27 -8.31 14.86 0.60
CA PRO A 27 -8.10 14.23 -0.70
C PRO A 27 -6.60 14.07 -1.08
N LEU A 28 -5.75 14.96 -0.59
CA LEU A 28 -4.30 14.90 -0.79
C LEU A 28 -3.69 13.64 -0.15
N SER A 29 -4.21 13.17 0.99
CA SER A 29 -3.74 11.97 1.68
C SER A 29 -3.80 10.73 0.80
N ARG A 30 -4.86 10.59 -0.03
CA ARG A 30 -4.98 9.49 -0.99
C ARG A 30 -3.96 9.60 -2.11
N LYS A 31 -3.75 10.81 -2.65
CA LYS A 31 -2.77 11.05 -3.73
C LYS A 31 -1.36 10.75 -3.28
N ILE A 32 -0.99 11.18 -2.07
CA ILE A 32 0.31 10.91 -1.46
C ILE A 32 0.50 9.40 -1.27
N LEU A 33 -0.51 8.70 -0.75
CA LEU A 33 -0.44 7.26 -0.54
C LEU A 33 -0.23 6.49 -1.85
N LEU A 34 -0.94 6.88 -2.93
CA LEU A 34 -0.75 6.31 -4.26
C LEU A 34 0.62 6.62 -4.84
N PHE A 35 1.11 7.85 -4.66
CA PHE A 35 2.43 8.26 -5.12
C PHE A 35 3.55 7.44 -4.46
N PHE A 36 3.59 7.38 -3.13
CA PHE A 36 4.60 6.60 -2.40
C PHE A 36 4.42 5.09 -2.61
N GLY A 37 3.18 4.61 -2.69
CA GLY A 37 2.89 3.22 -3.02
C GLY A 37 3.49 2.82 -4.37
N THR A 38 3.35 3.68 -5.38
CA THR A 38 3.93 3.48 -6.71
C THR A 38 5.45 3.56 -6.66
N ALA A 39 6.00 4.57 -6.00
CA ALA A 39 7.46 4.76 -5.89
C ALA A 39 8.15 3.57 -5.21
N PHE A 40 7.64 3.09 -4.07
CA PHE A 40 8.23 1.96 -3.36
C PHE A 40 8.06 0.63 -4.10
N THR A 41 6.92 0.42 -4.77
CA THR A 41 6.73 -0.77 -5.60
C THR A 41 7.71 -0.76 -6.78
N PHE A 42 7.83 0.39 -7.47
CA PHE A 42 8.76 0.54 -8.59
C PHE A 42 10.22 0.35 -8.16
N LEU A 43 10.63 0.98 -7.06
CA LEU A 43 11.98 0.83 -6.50
C LEU A 43 12.28 -0.62 -6.08
N GLY A 44 11.31 -1.31 -5.45
CA GLY A 44 11.45 -2.71 -5.07
C GLY A 44 11.65 -3.63 -6.27
N LEU A 45 10.84 -3.45 -7.33
CA LEU A 45 10.96 -4.21 -8.57
C LEU A 45 12.27 -3.91 -9.33
N LEU A 46 12.67 -2.64 -9.38
CA LEU A 46 13.93 -2.23 -9.99
C LEU A 46 15.12 -2.82 -9.23
N ALA A 47 15.10 -2.77 -7.90
CA ALA A 47 16.12 -3.37 -7.07
C ALA A 47 16.20 -4.88 -7.29
N ALA A 48 15.05 -5.58 -7.37
CA ALA A 48 15.00 -7.01 -7.68
C ALA A 48 15.64 -7.35 -9.04
N TRP A 49 15.37 -6.52 -10.06
CA TRP A 49 15.89 -6.72 -11.41
C TRP A 49 17.41 -6.51 -11.52
N LEU A 50 17.97 -5.69 -10.62
CA LEU A 50 19.41 -5.38 -10.58
C LEU A 50 20.22 -6.37 -9.72
N ILE A 51 19.60 -7.37 -9.08
CA ILE A 51 20.32 -8.36 -8.29
C ILE A 51 21.16 -9.25 -9.23
N PRO A 52 22.49 -9.29 -9.07
CA PRO A 52 23.33 -10.14 -9.90
C PRO A 52 23.19 -11.63 -9.53
N PRO A 53 23.44 -12.55 -10.47
CA PRO A 53 23.50 -13.98 -10.16
C PRO A 53 24.55 -14.27 -9.09
N GLY A 54 24.19 -15.08 -8.08
CA GLY A 54 25.10 -15.41 -6.96
C GLY A 54 25.20 -14.34 -5.87
N ALA A 55 24.34 -13.31 -5.90
CA ALA A 55 24.24 -12.32 -4.83
C ALA A 55 23.79 -12.95 -3.50
N ASP A 56 24.17 -12.28 -2.41
CA ASP A 56 23.77 -12.65 -1.05
C ASP A 56 22.23 -12.66 -0.90
N PRO A 57 21.60 -13.70 -0.31
CA PRO A 57 20.15 -13.72 -0.10
C PRO A 57 19.61 -12.53 0.71
N GLY A 58 20.44 -11.86 1.49
CA GLY A 58 20.11 -10.64 2.23
C GLY A 58 19.63 -9.49 1.34
N TYR A 59 20.00 -9.45 0.05
CA TYR A 59 19.48 -8.45 -0.90
C TYR A 59 17.96 -8.55 -1.11
N TYR A 60 17.36 -9.72 -0.91
CA TYR A 60 15.91 -9.91 -1.08
C TYR A 60 15.09 -9.29 0.05
N PHE A 61 15.67 -9.10 1.24
CA PHE A 61 14.97 -8.53 2.38
C PHE A 61 14.42 -7.12 2.10
N PRO A 62 15.25 -6.12 1.75
CA PRO A 62 14.76 -4.78 1.45
C PRO A 62 13.82 -4.80 0.23
N VAL A 63 14.11 -5.59 -0.81
CA VAL A 63 13.24 -5.76 -1.99
C VAL A 63 11.83 -6.15 -1.57
N PHE A 64 11.72 -7.17 -0.73
CA PHE A 64 10.44 -7.69 -0.26
C PHE A 64 9.69 -6.65 0.57
N VAL A 65 10.37 -6.01 1.53
CA VAL A 65 9.77 -5.02 2.42
C VAL A 65 9.24 -3.80 1.64
N PHE A 66 10.05 -3.21 0.75
CA PHE A 66 9.62 -2.06 -0.05
C PHE A 66 8.50 -2.42 -1.02
N THR A 67 8.57 -3.59 -1.65
CA THR A 67 7.53 -4.04 -2.58
C THR A 67 6.21 -4.27 -1.84
N LEU A 68 6.23 -4.97 -0.70
CA LEU A 68 5.01 -5.20 0.09
C LEU A 68 4.43 -3.91 0.66
N ALA A 69 5.24 -3.02 1.21
CA ALA A 69 4.78 -1.73 1.72
C ALA A 69 4.18 -0.87 0.59
N GLY A 70 4.81 -0.86 -0.58
CA GLY A 70 4.30 -0.17 -1.76
C GLY A 70 2.96 -0.73 -2.24
N LEU A 71 2.86 -2.05 -2.37
CA LEU A 71 1.62 -2.74 -2.75
C LEU A 71 0.50 -2.51 -1.73
N TYR A 72 0.82 -2.56 -0.44
CA TYR A 72 -0.15 -2.25 0.61
C TYR A 72 -0.70 -0.82 0.46
N GLY A 73 0.19 0.17 0.25
CA GLY A 73 -0.21 1.55 -0.02
C GLY A 73 -1.08 1.69 -1.27
N LEU A 74 -0.74 0.98 -2.35
CA LEU A 74 -1.54 0.99 -3.59
C LEU A 74 -2.91 0.34 -3.39
N ILE A 75 -2.99 -0.79 -2.70
CA ILE A 75 -4.24 -1.49 -2.40
C ILE A 75 -5.16 -0.56 -1.61
N VAL A 76 -4.68 0.01 -0.51
CA VAL A 76 -5.48 0.91 0.33
C VAL A 76 -5.84 2.20 -0.43
N GLY A 77 -4.89 2.82 -1.12
CA GLY A 77 -5.12 4.07 -1.86
C GLY A 77 -6.06 3.92 -3.06
N ALA A 78 -6.04 2.77 -3.75
CA ALA A 78 -6.83 2.56 -4.96
C ALA A 78 -8.21 1.92 -4.69
N LEU A 79 -8.31 1.05 -3.67
CA LEU A 79 -9.50 0.23 -3.39
C LEU A 79 -10.21 0.59 -2.08
N GLY A 80 -9.48 1.11 -1.09
CA GLY A 80 -10.03 1.50 0.20
C GLY A 80 -10.87 2.78 0.14
N ASP A 81 -11.82 2.90 1.06
CA ASP A 81 -12.61 4.12 1.26
C ASP A 81 -11.79 5.25 1.92
N ASP A 82 -12.43 6.39 2.15
CA ASP A 82 -11.78 7.56 2.73
C ASP A 82 -11.39 7.35 4.21
N ARG A 83 -12.09 6.48 4.94
CA ARG A 83 -11.77 6.10 6.32
C ARG A 83 -10.51 5.25 6.35
N ALA A 84 -10.37 4.26 5.46
CA ALA A 84 -9.18 3.45 5.35
C ALA A 84 -7.95 4.31 5.10
N VAL A 85 -8.04 5.27 4.16
CA VAL A 85 -6.96 6.22 3.91
C VAL A 85 -6.70 7.09 5.14
N ALA A 86 -7.73 7.67 5.76
CA ALA A 86 -7.56 8.49 6.96
C ALA A 86 -6.88 7.74 8.12
N ARG A 87 -7.23 6.46 8.32
CA ARG A 87 -6.66 5.58 9.35
C ARG A 87 -5.17 5.30 9.11
N ILE A 88 -4.73 5.13 7.87
CA ILE A 88 -3.29 5.02 7.54
C ILE A 88 -2.51 6.26 7.99
N TRP A 89 -3.11 7.44 7.85
CA TRP A 89 -2.49 8.71 8.22
C TRP A 89 -2.66 9.07 9.70
N GLY A 90 -3.31 8.21 10.51
CA GLY A 90 -3.57 8.50 11.91
C GLY A 90 -4.60 9.61 12.16
N ASN A 91 -5.32 10.05 11.12
CA ASN A 91 -6.42 10.99 11.24
C ASN A 91 -7.66 10.25 11.75
N LYS A 92 -7.68 10.01 13.06
CA LYS A 92 -8.89 9.63 13.80
C LYS A 92 -9.79 10.85 13.95
#